data_AF-A0A7W3N541-F1
#
_entry.id   AF-A0A7W3N541-F1
#
_cell.length_a   1.000
_cell.length_b   1.000
_cell.length_c   1.000
_cell.angle_alpha   90.00
_cell.angle_beta   90.00
_cell.angle_gamma   90.00
#
_symmetry.space_group_name_H-M   'P 1'
#
loop_
_entity.id
_entity.type
_entity.pdbx_description
1 polymer ?
#
loop_
_entity_poly.entity_id
_entity_poly.type
_entity_poly.pdbx_seq_one_letter_code
_entity_poly.pdbx_strand_id
1 'polypeptide(L)'
;MLVHDAFTHELDLRVAVGAPVPEDHPGYTSVLDLPVRGFFDRMAELGLPDLRIETPGREWASGRSAAAVLTADRHDLYRSLTGRRTHEQIAALAWSADPTPWLPAFTRGPFRPPTRPAEGILARS
;
A
#
# COMPACT_ATOMS: atom_id res chain seq x y z
N MET A 1 13.83 10.39 1.01
CA MET A 1 12.72 11.16 0.40
C MET A 1 12.81 11.17 -1.12
N LEU A 2 13.92 11.61 -1.72
CA LEU A 2 14.10 11.68 -3.20
C LEU A 2 13.79 10.38 -3.95
N VAL A 3 14.25 9.21 -3.46
CA VAL A 3 14.00 7.92 -4.14
C VAL A 3 12.51 7.56 -4.16
N HIS A 4 11.80 7.77 -3.04
CA HIS A 4 10.35 7.52 -2.98
C HIS A 4 9.60 8.49 -3.91
N ASP A 5 10.02 9.75 -3.94
CA ASP A 5 9.43 10.79 -4.79
C ASP A 5 9.59 10.47 -6.28
N ALA A 6 10.82 10.23 -6.72
CA ALA A 6 11.11 9.85 -8.11
C ALA A 6 10.37 8.57 -8.53
N PHE A 7 10.34 7.57 -7.64
CA PHE A 7 9.63 6.31 -7.89
C PHE A 7 8.13 6.51 -8.04
N THR A 8 7.52 7.30 -7.16
CA THR A 8 6.08 7.63 -7.24
C THR A 8 5.75 8.28 -8.58
N HIS A 9 6.55 9.29 -8.96
CA HIS A 9 6.34 10.05 -10.20
C HIS A 9 6.60 9.21 -11.45
N GLU A 10 7.57 8.28 -11.42
CA GLU A 10 7.77 7.35 -12.53
C GLU A 10 6.52 6.48 -12.75
N LEU A 11 5.97 5.90 -11.67
CA LEU A 11 4.75 5.08 -11.76
C LEU A 11 3.57 5.90 -12.29
N ASP A 12 3.37 7.11 -11.77
CA ASP A 12 2.28 7.99 -12.20
C ASP A 12 2.44 8.39 -13.69
N LEU A 13 3.67 8.67 -14.16
CA LEU A 13 3.96 8.94 -15.56
C LEU A 13 3.71 7.73 -16.47
N ARG A 14 4.13 6.52 -16.05
CA ARG A 14 3.90 5.29 -16.81
C ARG A 14 2.41 5.06 -17.03
N VAL A 15 1.60 5.21 -15.98
CA VAL A 15 0.14 5.12 -16.08
C VAL A 15 -0.41 6.18 -17.04
N ALA A 16 0.04 7.44 -16.90
CA ALA A 16 -0.44 8.54 -17.74
C ALA A 16 -0.16 8.34 -19.24
N VAL A 17 0.95 7.69 -19.60
CA VAL A 17 1.31 7.43 -21.01
C VAL A 17 0.94 6.02 -21.49
N GLY A 18 0.27 5.22 -20.66
CA GLY A 18 -0.08 3.83 -20.99
C GLY A 18 1.12 2.88 -21.10
N ALA A 19 2.25 3.22 -20.46
CA ALA A 19 3.41 2.35 -20.40
C ALA A 19 3.25 1.28 -19.31
N PRO A 20 3.81 0.07 -19.51
CA PRO A 20 3.75 -0.97 -18.49
C PRO A 20 4.48 -0.54 -17.22
N VAL A 21 3.89 -0.87 -16.07
CA VAL A 21 4.55 -0.81 -14.76
C VAL A 21 5.40 -2.08 -14.62
N PRO A 22 6.71 -1.99 -14.37
CA PRO A 22 7.55 -3.19 -14.24
C PRO A 22 7.12 -4.01 -13.02
N GLU A 23 6.82 -5.29 -13.23
CA GLU A 23 6.41 -6.23 -12.18
C GLU A 23 7.49 -6.38 -11.10
N ASP A 24 8.76 -6.43 -11.51
CA ASP A 24 9.92 -6.57 -10.62
C ASP A 24 10.81 -5.31 -10.65
N HIS A 25 10.20 -4.14 -10.41
CA HIS A 25 10.97 -2.91 -10.30
C HIS A 25 11.89 -2.97 -9.07
N PRO A 26 13.23 -2.91 -9.21
CA PRO A 26 14.17 -3.10 -8.10
C PRO A 26 14.00 -2.07 -6.98
N GLY A 27 13.42 -0.91 -7.31
CA GLY A 27 13.05 0.13 -6.36
C GLY A 27 12.02 -0.29 -5.29
N TYR A 28 11.12 -1.25 -5.55
CA TYR A 28 10.02 -1.59 -4.64
C TYR A 28 10.51 -1.98 -3.24
N THR A 29 11.55 -2.81 -3.15
CA THR A 29 12.06 -3.31 -1.87
C THR A 29 12.52 -2.16 -0.97
N SER A 30 13.14 -1.14 -1.54
CA SER A 30 13.65 0.02 -0.81
C SER A 30 12.58 1.08 -0.55
N VAL A 31 11.61 1.26 -1.47
CA VAL A 31 10.59 2.30 -1.33
C VAL A 31 9.44 1.93 -0.39
N LEU A 32 9.23 0.64 -0.11
CA LEU A 32 8.15 0.16 0.76
C LEU A 32 8.41 0.40 2.26
N ASP A 33 9.66 0.52 2.69
CA ASP A 33 10.01 0.68 4.11
C ASP A 33 9.37 1.92 4.75
N LEU A 34 9.46 3.05 4.05
CA LEU A 34 8.92 4.31 4.54
C LEU A 34 7.38 4.30 4.68
N PRO A 35 6.61 3.91 3.66
CA PRO A 35 5.16 3.85 3.78
C PRO A 35 4.67 2.76 4.75
N VAL A 36 5.35 1.61 4.85
CA VAL A 36 5.02 0.58 5.85
C VAL A 36 5.23 1.11 7.27
N ARG A 37 6.38 1.76 7.54
CA ARG A 37 6.64 2.37 8.84
C ARG A 37 5.57 3.39 9.20
N GLY A 38 5.25 4.32 8.29
CA GLY A 38 4.22 5.32 8.54
C GLY A 38 2.81 4.73 8.74
N PHE A 39 2.53 3.57 8.15
CA PHE A 39 1.29 2.83 8.41
C PHE A 39 1.27 2.20 9.80
N PHE A 40 2.38 1.58 10.25
CA PHE A 40 2.50 1.04 11.60
C PHE A 40 2.46 2.14 12.68
N ASP A 41 3.09 3.29 12.44
CA ASP A 41 2.96 4.45 13.33
C ASP A 41 1.48 4.85 13.48
N ARG A 42 0.73 4.87 12.37
CA ARG A 42 -0.70 5.16 12.39
C ARG A 42 -1.53 4.09 13.11
N MET A 43 -1.18 2.81 12.96
CA MET A 43 -1.82 1.73 13.72
C MET A 43 -1.62 1.91 15.22
N ALA A 44 -0.40 2.25 15.64
CA ALA A 44 -0.07 2.49 17.04
C ALA A 44 -0.85 3.68 17.61
N GLU A 45 -0.95 4.79 16.87
CA GLU A 45 -1.78 5.95 17.25
C GLU A 45 -3.25 5.60 17.45
N LEU A 46 -3.77 4.66 16.66
CA LEU A 46 -5.16 4.21 16.70
C LEU A 46 -5.39 3.05 17.70
N GLY A 47 -4.34 2.53 18.33
CA GLY A 47 -4.43 1.39 19.24
C GLY A 47 -4.90 0.10 18.56
N LEU A 48 -4.52 -0.12 17.29
CA LEU A 48 -4.96 -1.27 16.51
C LEU A 48 -4.18 -2.55 16.88
N PRO A 49 -4.78 -3.75 16.67
CA PRO A 49 -4.07 -5.01 16.87
C PRO A 49 -2.86 -5.13 15.95
N ASP A 50 -1.83 -5.84 16.42
CA ASP A 50 -0.59 -6.04 15.65
C ASP A 50 -0.86 -6.71 14.29
N LEU A 51 -0.14 -6.29 13.26
CA LEU A 51 -0.24 -6.81 11.89
C LEU A 51 1.13 -7.22 11.37
N ARG A 52 1.15 -8.32 10.62
CA ARG A 52 2.28 -8.70 9.76
C ARG A 52 1.93 -8.40 8.30
N ILE A 53 2.86 -7.81 7.57
CA ILE A 53 2.74 -7.54 6.13
C ILE A 53 3.79 -8.35 5.40
N GLU A 54 3.38 -9.07 4.37
CA GLU A 54 4.23 -9.91 3.52
C GLU A 54 4.10 -9.51 2.05
N THR A 55 5.23 -9.45 1.37
CA THR A 55 5.33 -9.30 -0.09
C THR A 55 6.52 -10.13 -0.58
N PRO A 56 6.64 -10.48 -1.87
CA PRO A 56 7.78 -11.27 -2.34
C PRO A 56 9.12 -10.69 -1.89
N GLY A 57 9.91 -11.49 -1.17
CA GLY A 57 11.25 -11.12 -0.69
C GLY A 57 11.28 -10.12 0.48
N ARG A 58 10.15 -9.75 1.09
CA ARG A 58 10.16 -8.89 2.28
C ARG A 58 8.96 -9.04 3.20
N GLU A 59 9.20 -8.88 4.50
CA GLU A 59 8.17 -8.85 5.53
C GLU A 59 8.41 -7.73 6.54
N TRP A 60 7.33 -7.27 7.18
CA TRP A 60 7.35 -6.32 8.29
C TRP A 60 6.30 -6.73 9.32
N ALA A 61 6.56 -6.45 10.60
CA ALA A 61 5.59 -6.67 11.68
C ALA A 61 5.53 -5.45 12.60
N SER A 62 4.33 -5.06 13.03
CA SER A 62 4.15 -3.95 13.99
C SER A 62 4.53 -4.34 15.43
N GLY A 63 4.56 -5.65 15.73
CA GLY A 63 4.92 -6.19 17.03
C GLY A 63 5.23 -7.68 16.97
N ARG A 64 5.26 -8.36 18.14
CA ARG A 64 5.75 -9.75 18.26
C ARG A 64 4.71 -10.82 17.95
N SER A 65 3.42 -10.49 18.06
CA SER A 65 2.32 -11.44 17.86
C SER A 65 1.24 -10.78 17.03
N ALA A 66 1.29 -11.01 15.73
CA ALA A 66 0.34 -10.43 14.79
C ALA A 66 -1.04 -11.10 14.91
N ALA A 67 -2.08 -10.28 15.01
CA ALA A 67 -3.47 -10.73 14.97
C ALA A 67 -3.94 -11.07 13.54
N ALA A 68 -3.25 -10.56 12.51
CA ALA A 68 -3.47 -10.92 11.12
C ALA A 68 -2.19 -10.79 10.26
N VAL A 69 -2.25 -11.37 9.07
CA VAL A 69 -1.25 -11.24 8.01
C VAL A 69 -1.92 -10.64 6.78
N LEU A 70 -1.35 -9.57 6.25
CA LEU A 70 -1.67 -9.01 4.93
C LEU A 70 -0.59 -9.45 3.93
N THR A 71 -0.97 -10.22 2.92
CA THR A 71 -0.10 -10.64 1.83
C THR A 71 -0.51 -9.93 0.54
N ALA A 72 0.43 -9.31 -0.16
CA ALA A 72 0.18 -8.63 -1.43
C ALA A 72 1.43 -8.51 -2.30
N ASP A 73 1.24 -8.38 -3.61
CA ASP A 73 2.32 -8.00 -4.51
C ASP A 73 2.82 -6.58 -4.21
N ARG A 74 4.08 -6.32 -4.54
CA ARG A 74 4.76 -5.07 -4.15
C ARG A 74 4.07 -3.82 -4.68
N HIS A 75 3.59 -3.87 -5.93
CA HIS A 75 2.87 -2.77 -6.56
C HIS A 75 1.55 -2.47 -5.84
N ASP A 76 0.79 -3.50 -5.55
CA ASP A 76 -0.52 -3.42 -4.91
C ASP A 76 -0.41 -2.96 -3.45
N LEU A 77 0.60 -3.44 -2.73
CA LEU A 77 0.94 -2.98 -1.39
C LEU A 77 1.34 -1.50 -1.41
N TYR A 78 2.23 -1.12 -2.34
CA TYR A 78 2.69 0.26 -2.48
C TYR A 78 1.53 1.22 -2.75
N ARG A 79 0.67 0.90 -3.71
CA ARG A 79 -0.52 1.71 -4.02
C ARG A 79 -1.50 1.81 -2.85
N SER A 80 -1.67 0.75 -2.08
CA SER A 80 -2.51 0.75 -0.88
C SER A 80 -1.98 1.74 0.16
N LEU A 81 -0.69 1.65 0.49
CA LEU A 81 -0.04 2.47 1.52
C LEU A 81 0.16 3.94 1.13
N THR A 82 0.03 4.24 -0.16
CA THR A 82 0.18 5.59 -0.74
C THR A 82 -1.15 6.18 -1.23
N GLY A 83 -2.29 5.63 -0.80
CA GLY A 83 -3.62 6.23 -1.03
C GLY A 83 -4.12 6.15 -2.46
N ARG A 84 -3.69 5.15 -3.24
CA ARG A 84 -4.10 4.94 -4.65
C ARG A 84 -5.11 3.82 -4.83
N ARG A 85 -5.49 3.11 -3.75
CA ARG A 85 -6.52 2.07 -3.73
C ARG A 85 -7.63 2.41 -2.74
N THR A 86 -8.88 2.13 -3.12
CA THR A 86 -10.05 2.30 -2.24
C THR A 86 -9.96 1.32 -1.05
N HIS A 87 -10.70 1.59 0.03
CA HIS A 87 -10.81 0.61 1.13
C HIS A 87 -11.35 -0.75 0.66
N GLU A 88 -12.28 -0.78 -0.29
CA GLU A 88 -12.78 -2.01 -0.90
C GLU A 88 -11.66 -2.78 -1.61
N GLN A 89 -10.85 -2.10 -2.42
CA GLN A 89 -9.72 -2.71 -3.10
C GLN A 89 -8.65 -3.22 -2.12
N ILE A 90 -8.45 -2.54 -0.99
CA ILE A 90 -7.52 -2.94 0.07
C ILE A 90 -8.07 -4.16 0.84
N ALA A 91 -9.36 -4.16 1.15
CA ALA A 91 -10.01 -5.28 1.84
C ALA A 91 -10.03 -6.56 0.99
N ALA A 92 -10.01 -6.43 -0.34
CA ALA A 92 -9.91 -7.54 -1.29
C ALA A 92 -8.49 -8.12 -1.46
N LEU A 93 -7.47 -7.56 -0.80
CA LEU A 93 -6.15 -8.20 -0.73
C LEU A 93 -6.20 -9.50 0.08
N ALA A 94 -5.11 -10.27 0.09
CA ALA A 94 -5.06 -11.50 0.87
C ALA A 94 -4.83 -11.18 2.35
N TRP A 95 -5.89 -11.28 3.15
CA TRP A 95 -5.84 -11.15 4.60
C TRP A 95 -6.09 -12.50 5.27
N SER A 96 -5.35 -12.80 6.34
CA SER A 96 -5.58 -14.00 7.15
C SER A 96 -6.76 -13.88 8.12
N ALA A 97 -7.36 -12.69 8.24
CA ALA A 97 -8.51 -12.37 9.10
C ALA A 97 -9.30 -11.18 8.51
N ASP A 98 -10.44 -10.82 9.11
CA ASP A 98 -11.26 -9.67 8.67
C ASP A 98 -10.43 -8.37 8.69
N PRO A 99 -10.21 -7.68 7.54
CA PRO A 99 -9.36 -6.50 7.46
C PRO A 99 -9.93 -5.25 8.13
N THR A 100 -11.23 -5.25 8.45
CA THR A 100 -11.98 -4.07 8.90
C THR A 100 -11.28 -3.24 10.00
N PRO A 101 -10.67 -3.83 11.03
CA PRO A 101 -9.97 -3.07 12.08
C PRO A 101 -8.78 -2.24 11.57
N TRP A 102 -8.11 -2.67 10.49
CA TRP A 102 -6.89 -2.03 9.98
C TRP A 102 -7.15 -0.99 8.88
N LEU A 103 -8.31 -1.05 8.21
CA LEU A 103 -8.65 -0.12 7.12
C LEU A 103 -8.48 1.36 7.49
N PRO A 104 -8.88 1.84 8.69
CA PRO A 104 -8.69 3.24 9.07
C PRO A 104 -7.22 3.71 9.07
N ALA A 105 -6.25 2.81 9.30
CA ALA A 105 -4.83 3.17 9.33
C ALA A 105 -4.24 3.51 7.95
N PHE A 106 -4.93 3.13 6.86
CA PHE A 106 -4.55 3.57 5.51
C PHE A 106 -4.84 5.05 5.26
N THR A 107 -5.62 5.70 6.14
CA THR A 107 -5.85 7.15 6.11
C THR A 107 -4.84 7.84 7.04
N ARG A 108 -3.76 8.39 6.47
CA ARG A 108 -2.67 9.04 7.23
C ARG A 108 -2.02 10.18 6.44
N GLY A 109 -1.83 11.34 7.06
CA GLY A 109 -1.21 12.51 6.42
C GLY A 109 -1.86 12.84 5.05
N PRO A 110 -1.07 12.90 3.95
CA PRO A 110 -1.60 13.12 2.60
C PRO A 110 -2.22 11.87 1.96
N PHE A 111 -2.00 10.67 2.52
CA PHE A 111 -2.49 9.42 1.97
C PHE A 111 -3.91 9.15 2.46
N ARG A 112 -4.85 9.17 1.52
CA ARG A 112 -6.26 8.87 1.78
C ARG A 112 -6.77 7.93 0.69
N PRO A 113 -7.27 6.74 1.04
CA PRO A 113 -7.94 5.87 0.08
C PRO A 113 -9.04 6.64 -0.65
N PRO A 114 -9.04 6.65 -2.00
CA PRO A 114 -10.08 7.33 -2.76
C PRO A 114 -11.44 6.64 -2.57
N THR A 115 -12.51 7.37 -2.84
CA THR A 115 -13.88 6.83 -2.79
C THR A 115 -14.26 6.04 -4.04
N ARG A 116 -13.47 6.14 -5.12
CA ARG A 116 -13.61 5.39 -6.37
C ARG A 116 -12.25 4.94 -6.88
N PRO A 117 -12.15 3.81 -7.61
CA PRO A 117 -10.89 3.36 -8.19
C PRO A 117 -10.27 4.44 -9.09
N ALA A 118 -8.99 4.74 -8.89
CA ALA A 118 -8.25 5.70 -9.73
C ALA A 118 -8.06 5.19 -11.17
N GLU A 119 -8.04 3.87 -11.36
CA GLU A 119 -7.78 3.20 -12.64
C GLU A 119 -8.97 3.22 -13.63
N GLY A 120 -10.07 3.92 -13.30
CA GLY A 120 -11.29 3.99 -14.11
C GLY A 120 -11.48 5.26 -14.95
N ILE A 121 -10.57 6.24 -14.90
CA ILE A 121 -10.76 7.54 -15.58
C ILE A 121 -10.19 7.55 -17.02
N LEU A 122 -9.32 6.61 -17.38
CA LEU A 122 -8.64 6.58 -18.69
C LEU A 122 -9.20 5.54 -19.69
N ALA A 123 -10.28 4.82 -19.36
CA ALA A 123 -10.90 3.84 -20.25
C ALA A 123 -12.07 4.41 -21.09
N ARG A 124 -12.08 5.72 -21.37
CA ARG A 124 -13.07 6.36 -22.25
C ARG A 124 -12.42 7.45 -23.11
N SER A 125 -11.87 7.05 -24.24
CA SER A 125 -11.71 7.88 -25.44
C SER A 125 -11.49 6.97 -26.65
#